data_AF-A0A321LIU2-F1
#
_entry.id   AF-A0A321LIU2-F1
#
_cell.length_a   1.000
_cell.length_b   1.000
_cell.length_c   1.000
_cell.angle_alpha   90.00
_cell.angle_beta   90.00
_cell.angle_gamma   90.00
#
_symmetry.space_group_name_H-M   'P 1'
#
loop_
_entity.id
_entity.type
_entity.pdbx_description
1 polymer ?
#
loop_
_entity_poly.entity_id
_entity_poly.type
_entity_poly.pdbx_seq_one_letter_code
_entity_poly.pdbx_strand_id
1 'polypeptide(L)'
;MIFDFLTIFLLGGLLVLAFYTVLRFLGKFPGRTIDDVTPYLRPTDMATFEAILGPAEEVNFKLRLSPEEFRQMQRKRVHLLRECLLRMSHNAMVLIEWGNMEWTGTHTEQKRILGHELVQAAVELRLYSLLALAKLKIWIILQPFFSVSSLRGMRTVAGIDPVRAYNRVKLAAESLGLIYGLQFQQELVNRL
;
A
#
# COMPACT_ATOMS: atom_id res chain seq x y z
N MET A 1 -26.97 7.01 30.56
CA MET A 1 -27.21 6.15 29.38
C MET A 1 -26.39 6.58 28.16
N ILE A 2 -26.66 7.72 27.49
CA ILE A 2 -25.88 8.13 26.29
C ILE A 2 -24.39 8.32 26.61
N PHE A 3 -24.08 8.91 27.76
CA PHE A 3 -22.71 9.09 28.23
C PHE A 3 -21.99 7.75 28.46
N ASP A 4 -22.70 6.75 28.98
CA ASP A 4 -22.16 5.41 29.25
C ASP A 4 -21.89 4.64 27.95
N PHE A 5 -22.75 4.79 26.94
CA PHE A 5 -22.50 4.22 25.62
C PHE A 5 -21.28 4.87 24.93
N LEU A 6 -21.13 6.19 25.07
CA LEU A 6 -20.00 6.92 24.50
C LEU A 6 -18.68 6.54 25.17
N THR A 7 -18.66 6.41 26.49
CA THR A 7 -17.46 5.99 27.23
C THR A 7 -17.07 4.56 26.93
N ILE A 8 -18.03 3.62 26.86
CA ILE A 8 -17.76 2.23 26.46
C ILE A 8 -17.21 2.18 25.03
N PHE A 9 -17.77 2.93 24.09
CA PHE A 9 -17.28 2.98 22.71
C PHE A 9 -15.87 3.55 22.60
N LEU A 10 -15.58 4.64 23.32
CA LEU A 10 -14.23 5.24 23.37
C LEU A 10 -13.21 4.30 24.02
N LEU A 11 -13.56 3.66 25.13
CA LEU A 11 -12.69 2.72 25.83
C LEU A 11 -12.42 1.47 24.97
N GLY A 12 -13.45 0.96 24.28
CA GLY A 12 -13.32 -0.14 23.34
C GLY A 12 -12.44 0.22 22.14
N GLY A 13 -12.61 1.40 21.56
CA GLY A 13 -11.74 1.92 20.50
C GLY A 13 -10.29 2.05 20.94
N LEU A 14 -10.06 2.56 22.16
CA LEU A 14 -8.72 2.70 22.74
C LEU A 14 -8.06 1.34 22.99
N LEU A 15 -8.81 0.36 23.51
CA LEU A 15 -8.32 -1.01 23.72
C LEU A 15 -7.98 -1.71 22.41
N VAL A 16 -8.82 -1.59 21.38
CA VAL A 16 -8.52 -2.13 20.04
C VAL A 16 -7.28 -1.47 19.45
N LEU A 17 -7.14 -0.15 19.60
CA LEU A 17 -5.96 0.58 19.14
C LEU A 17 -4.70 0.13 19.90
N ALA A 18 -4.77 0.01 21.22
CA ALA A 18 -3.66 -0.45 22.06
C ALA A 18 -3.28 -1.91 21.76
N PHE A 19 -4.26 -2.79 21.56
CA PHE A 19 -4.01 -4.17 21.16
C PHE A 19 -3.36 -4.24 19.78
N TYR A 20 -3.86 -3.44 18.83
CA TYR A 20 -3.27 -3.32 17.49
C TYR A 20 -1.83 -2.78 17.55
N THR A 21 -1.54 -1.77 18.38
CA THR A 21 -0.17 -1.24 18.52
C THR A 21 0.78 -2.26 19.18
N VAL A 22 0.31 -2.99 20.20
CA VAL A 22 1.08 -4.04 20.87
C VAL A 22 1.39 -5.20 19.92
N LEU A 23 0.40 -5.69 19.16
CA LEU A 23 0.63 -6.71 18.12
C LEU A 23 1.61 -6.23 17.06
N ARG A 24 1.52 -4.96 16.67
CA ARG A 24 2.44 -4.36 15.70
C ARG A 24 3.85 -4.20 16.25
N PHE A 25 3.99 -3.97 17.56
CA PHE A 25 5.28 -3.88 18.25
C PHE A 25 5.92 -5.26 18.43
N LEU A 26 5.14 -6.28 18.82
CA LEU A 26 5.58 -7.67 18.96
C LEU A 26 6.00 -8.29 17.62
N GLY A 27 5.37 -7.86 16.52
CA GLY A 27 5.71 -8.29 15.16
C GLY A 27 6.77 -7.44 14.45
N LYS A 28 7.40 -6.47 15.13
CA LYS A 28 8.46 -5.66 14.51
C LYS A 28 9.65 -6.55 14.17
N PHE A 29 10.05 -6.52 12.91
CA PHE A 29 11.27 -7.18 12.47
C PHE A 29 12.47 -6.55 13.20
N PRO A 30 13.38 -7.35 13.80
CA PRO A 30 14.61 -6.81 14.38
C PRO A 30 15.39 -6.10 13.28
N GLY A 31 15.88 -4.88 13.56
CA GLY A 31 16.48 -3.91 12.61
C GLY A 31 16.77 -4.44 11.21
N ARG A 32 15.85 -4.18 10.25
CA ARG A 32 15.94 -4.70 8.88
C ARG A 32 17.15 -4.10 8.17
N THR A 33 18.10 -4.95 7.80
CA THR A 33 19.27 -4.59 6.99
C THR A 33 18.95 -4.72 5.50
N ILE A 34 19.87 -4.31 4.62
CA ILE A 34 19.66 -4.43 3.18
C ILE A 34 19.47 -5.89 2.72
N ASP A 35 20.19 -6.83 3.32
CA ASP A 35 20.12 -8.26 2.96
C ASP A 35 18.72 -8.84 3.26
N ASP A 36 18.00 -8.21 4.20
CA ASP A 36 16.65 -8.56 4.61
C ASP A 36 15.57 -7.83 3.79
N VAL A 37 15.89 -6.91 2.89
CA VAL A 37 14.88 -6.14 2.16
C VAL A 37 14.31 -6.98 1.02
N THR A 38 15.19 -7.41 0.10
CA THR A 38 14.78 -8.04 -1.15
C THR A 38 13.98 -9.33 -0.97
N PRO A 39 14.34 -10.25 -0.05
CA PRO A 39 13.57 -11.47 0.19
C PRO A 39 12.15 -11.22 0.72
N TYR A 40 11.93 -10.07 1.38
CA TYR A 40 10.65 -9.72 2.01
C TYR A 40 9.75 -8.87 1.11
N LEU A 41 10.26 -8.39 -0.03
CA LEU A 41 9.45 -7.68 -1.02
C LEU A 41 8.57 -8.64 -1.83
N ARG A 42 7.34 -8.21 -2.06
CA ARG A 42 6.37 -8.91 -2.90
C ARG A 42 6.33 -8.27 -4.29
N PRO A 43 6.56 -9.04 -5.37
CA PRO A 43 6.50 -8.50 -6.73
C PRO A 43 5.18 -7.76 -7.00
N THR A 44 5.30 -6.51 -7.46
CA THR A 44 4.16 -5.64 -7.74
C THR A 44 4.14 -5.30 -9.23
N ASP A 45 3.16 -5.81 -9.95
CA ASP A 45 2.95 -5.43 -11.35
C ASP A 45 2.15 -4.13 -11.42
N MET A 46 2.88 -3.03 -11.59
CA MET A 46 2.31 -1.70 -11.67
C MET A 46 1.49 -1.49 -12.95
N ALA A 47 1.85 -2.16 -14.06
CA ALA A 47 1.10 -2.07 -15.31
C ALA A 47 -0.29 -2.70 -15.15
N THR A 48 -0.38 -3.86 -14.49
CA THR A 48 -1.66 -4.48 -14.13
C THR A 48 -2.48 -3.56 -13.22
N PHE A 49 -1.86 -2.93 -12.21
CA PHE A 49 -2.57 -2.00 -11.33
C PHE A 49 -3.16 -0.80 -12.10
N GLU A 50 -2.39 -0.19 -13.00
CA GLU A 50 -2.85 0.92 -13.85
C GLU A 50 -3.98 0.51 -14.78
N ALA A 51 -3.89 -0.68 -15.40
CA ALA A 51 -4.93 -1.22 -16.25
C ALA A 51 -6.27 -1.37 -15.51
N ILE A 52 -6.23 -1.88 -14.27
CA ILE A 52 -7.43 -2.04 -13.43
C ILE A 52 -8.10 -0.69 -13.13
N LEU A 53 -7.30 0.34 -12.88
CA LEU A 53 -7.81 1.70 -12.64
C LEU A 53 -8.22 2.44 -13.92
N GLY A 54 -7.83 1.91 -15.08
CA GLY A 54 -8.12 2.44 -16.40
C GLY A 54 -9.63 2.44 -16.72
N PRO A 55 -10.20 3.58 -17.16
CA PRO A 55 -11.63 3.64 -17.53
C PRO A 55 -11.92 2.91 -18.85
N ALA A 56 -10.92 2.77 -19.72
CA ALA A 56 -11.09 2.18 -21.06
C ALA A 56 -11.57 0.72 -21.00
N GLU A 57 -10.99 -0.08 -20.10
CA GLU A 57 -11.41 -1.47 -19.91
C GLU A 57 -12.84 -1.58 -19.38
N GLU A 58 -13.23 -0.72 -18.45
CA GLU A 58 -14.58 -0.75 -17.89
C GLU A 58 -15.64 -0.45 -18.97
N VAL A 59 -15.37 0.54 -19.83
CA VAL A 59 -16.24 0.85 -20.97
C VAL A 59 -16.29 -0.33 -21.94
N ASN A 60 -15.14 -0.94 -22.25
CA ASN A 60 -15.07 -2.11 -23.13
C ASN A 60 -15.92 -3.28 -22.59
N PHE A 61 -15.82 -3.57 -21.29
CA PHE A 61 -16.60 -4.63 -20.66
C PHE A 61 -18.10 -4.32 -20.65
N LYS A 62 -18.51 -3.07 -20.41
CA LYS A 62 -19.92 -2.66 -20.47
C LYS A 62 -20.53 -2.83 -21.86
N LEU A 63 -19.73 -2.70 -22.93
CA LEU A 63 -20.19 -2.86 -24.31
C LEU A 63 -20.28 -4.33 -24.76
N ARG A 64 -19.47 -5.22 -24.18
CA ARG A 64 -19.32 -6.61 -24.65
C ARG A 64 -20.00 -7.64 -23.77
N LEU A 65 -20.25 -7.34 -22.50
CA LEU A 65 -20.75 -8.29 -21.51
C LEU A 65 -22.20 -8.00 -21.13
N SER A 66 -22.95 -9.04 -20.83
CA SER A 66 -24.24 -8.89 -20.16
C SER A 66 -24.07 -8.26 -18.76
N PRO A 67 -25.14 -7.71 -18.16
CA PRO A 67 -25.07 -7.12 -16.82
C PRO A 67 -24.61 -8.09 -15.72
N GLU A 68 -24.85 -9.38 -15.88
CA GLU A 68 -24.40 -10.40 -14.92
C GLU A 68 -22.91 -10.72 -15.08
N GLU A 69 -22.45 -10.94 -16.32
CA GLU A 69 -21.03 -11.14 -16.62
C GLU A 69 -20.20 -9.93 -16.23
N PHE A 70 -20.70 -8.71 -16.48
CA PHE A 70 -20.06 -7.48 -16.06
C PHE A 70 -19.91 -7.41 -14.53
N ARG A 71 -20.95 -7.80 -13.77
CA ARG A 71 -20.89 -7.85 -12.29
C ARG A 71 -19.84 -8.84 -11.81
N GLN A 72 -19.79 -10.03 -12.39
CA GLN A 72 -18.79 -11.04 -12.04
C GLN A 72 -17.36 -10.57 -12.38
N MET A 73 -17.18 -9.95 -13.56
CA MET A 73 -15.89 -9.39 -13.98
C MET A 73 -15.44 -8.26 -13.04
N GLN A 74 -16.35 -7.36 -12.65
CA GLN A 74 -16.03 -6.29 -11.72
C GLN A 74 -15.62 -6.81 -10.34
N ARG A 75 -16.25 -7.87 -9.82
CA ARG A 75 -15.80 -8.53 -8.59
C ARG A 75 -14.37 -9.06 -8.72
N LYS A 76 -14.03 -9.72 -9.83
CA LYS A 76 -12.65 -10.20 -10.09
C LYS A 76 -11.65 -9.04 -10.09
N ARG A 77 -11.97 -7.92 -10.75
CA ARG A 77 -11.12 -6.71 -10.77
C ARG A 77 -10.96 -6.09 -9.38
N VAL A 78 -12.01 -6.06 -8.58
CA VAL A 78 -11.97 -5.63 -7.16
C VAL A 78 -11.03 -6.50 -6.33
N HIS A 79 -11.12 -7.82 -6.46
CA HIS A 79 -10.23 -8.74 -5.76
C HIS A 79 -8.78 -8.57 -6.20
N LEU A 80 -8.53 -8.37 -7.49
CA LEU A 80 -7.19 -8.14 -8.02
C LEU A 80 -6.61 -6.81 -7.51
N LEU A 81 -7.39 -5.72 -7.55
CA LEU A 81 -6.99 -4.42 -6.99
C LEU A 81 -6.65 -4.52 -5.51
N ARG A 82 -7.47 -5.24 -4.74
CA ARG A 82 -7.21 -5.48 -3.31
C ARG A 82 -5.84 -6.11 -3.11
N GLU A 83 -5.49 -7.10 -3.92
CA GLU A 83 -4.24 -7.81 -3.75
C GLU A 83 -3.03 -6.96 -4.16
N CYS A 84 -3.15 -6.14 -5.21
CA CYS A 84 -2.14 -5.12 -5.53
C CYS A 84 -1.93 -4.15 -4.35
N LEU A 85 -3.01 -3.61 -3.77
CA LEU A 85 -2.92 -2.68 -2.64
C LEU A 85 -2.30 -3.31 -1.39
N LEU A 86 -2.57 -4.59 -1.12
CA LEU A 86 -1.96 -5.32 -0.01
C LEU A 86 -0.45 -5.50 -0.23
N ARG A 87 -0.01 -5.84 -1.45
CA ARG A 87 1.41 -5.93 -1.79
C ARG A 87 2.11 -4.57 -1.68
N MET A 88 1.52 -3.51 -2.22
CA MET A 88 2.05 -2.14 -2.10
C MET A 88 2.18 -1.72 -0.63
N SER A 89 1.15 -1.96 0.19
CA SER A 89 1.18 -1.66 1.62
C SER A 89 2.26 -2.45 2.36
N HIS A 90 2.42 -3.75 2.04
CA HIS A 90 3.45 -4.62 2.60
C HIS A 90 4.84 -4.13 2.24
N ASN A 91 5.13 -3.93 0.95
CA ASN A 91 6.43 -3.46 0.47
C ASN A 91 6.79 -2.11 1.07
N ALA A 92 5.83 -1.18 1.14
CA ALA A 92 6.05 0.12 1.76
C ALA A 92 6.46 -0.01 3.23
N MET A 93 5.89 -0.95 3.99
CA MET A 93 6.35 -1.20 5.38
C MET A 93 7.74 -1.80 5.43
N VAL A 94 8.07 -2.71 4.50
CA VAL A 94 9.42 -3.26 4.42
C VAL A 94 10.45 -2.16 4.21
N LEU A 95 10.16 -1.22 3.31
CA LEU A 95 11.02 -0.09 2.99
C LEU A 95 11.06 0.98 4.10
N ILE A 96 9.96 1.21 4.82
CA ILE A 96 9.95 2.07 6.02
C ILE A 96 10.88 1.50 7.10
N GLU A 97 10.85 0.19 7.33
CA GLU A 97 11.71 -0.44 8.34
C GLU A 97 13.19 -0.32 7.97
N TRP A 98 13.54 -0.56 6.70
CA TRP A 98 14.90 -0.37 6.22
C TRP A 98 15.34 1.11 6.26
N GLY A 99 14.54 2.03 5.73
CA GLY A 99 14.89 3.46 5.73
C GLY A 99 15.04 4.04 7.14
N ASN A 100 14.24 3.57 8.12
CA ASN A 100 14.43 3.96 9.52
C ASN A 100 15.74 3.42 10.11
N MET A 101 16.15 2.20 9.76
CA MET A 101 17.43 1.65 10.19
C MET A 101 18.59 2.52 9.69
N GLU A 102 18.56 2.91 8.42
CA GLU A 102 19.58 3.79 7.82
C GLU A 102 19.57 5.21 8.40
N TRP A 103 18.38 5.74 8.72
CA TRP A 103 18.21 7.08 9.27
C TRP A 103 18.66 7.20 10.73
N THR A 104 18.37 6.19 11.55
CA THR A 104 18.62 6.19 13.00
C THR A 104 19.95 5.55 13.40
N GLY A 105 20.59 4.78 12.51
CA GLY A 105 21.87 4.14 12.77
C GLY A 105 23.07 5.08 12.73
N THR A 106 24.25 4.57 13.10
CA THR A 106 25.54 5.27 13.05
C THR A 106 26.14 5.25 11.63
N HIS A 107 25.32 5.58 10.64
CA HIS A 107 25.69 5.56 9.23
C HIS A 107 26.20 6.93 8.75
N THR A 108 26.83 6.93 7.57
CA THR A 108 27.23 8.16 6.87
C THR A 108 26.03 9.08 6.66
N GLU A 109 26.25 10.40 6.69
CA GLU A 109 25.18 11.39 6.51
C GLU A 109 24.35 11.17 5.23
N GLN A 110 25.01 10.76 4.14
CA GLN A 110 24.34 10.42 2.88
C GLN A 110 23.29 9.31 3.04
N LYS A 111 23.61 8.23 3.76
CA LYS A 111 22.67 7.12 4.05
C LYS A 111 21.49 7.60 4.88
N ARG A 112 21.72 8.51 5.83
CA ARG A 112 20.64 9.07 6.66
C ARG A 112 19.66 9.90 5.86
N ILE A 113 20.16 10.74 4.94
CA ILE A 113 19.33 11.55 4.03
C ILE A 113 18.48 10.64 3.13
N LEU A 114 19.11 9.68 2.44
CA LEU A 114 18.39 8.77 1.54
C LEU A 114 17.42 7.85 2.29
N GLY A 115 17.80 7.40 3.49
CA GLY A 115 16.92 6.62 4.38
C GLY A 115 15.66 7.40 4.76
N HIS A 116 15.81 8.68 5.11
CA HIS A 116 14.69 9.56 5.40
C HIS A 116 13.80 9.80 4.16
N GLU A 117 14.38 10.04 2.99
CA GLU A 117 13.62 10.18 1.73
C GLU A 117 12.82 8.92 1.39
N LEU A 118 13.42 7.73 1.58
CA LEU A 118 12.74 6.45 1.40
C LEU A 118 11.56 6.30 2.36
N VAL A 119 11.75 6.63 3.65
CA VAL A 119 10.67 6.58 4.66
C VAL A 119 9.52 7.49 4.25
N GLN A 120 9.80 8.74 3.86
CA GLN A 120 8.76 9.68 3.45
C GLN A 120 7.95 9.15 2.25
N ALA A 121 8.62 8.71 1.19
CA ALA A 121 7.94 8.17 0.01
C ALA A 121 7.12 6.91 0.36
N ALA A 122 7.67 6.01 1.17
CA ALA A 122 7.02 4.77 1.53
C ALA A 122 5.83 4.97 2.47
N VAL A 123 5.89 5.95 3.38
CA VAL A 123 4.73 6.34 4.21
C VAL A 123 3.58 6.84 3.35
N GLU A 124 3.84 7.68 2.35
CA GLU A 124 2.82 8.18 1.43
C GLU A 124 2.15 7.04 0.65
N LEU A 125 2.93 6.12 0.09
CA LEU A 125 2.42 4.94 -0.62
C LEU A 125 1.59 4.03 0.31
N ARG A 126 2.06 3.82 1.55
CA ARG A 126 1.36 3.00 2.53
C ARG A 126 0.05 3.64 2.95
N LEU A 127 0.03 4.96 3.17
CA LEU A 127 -1.17 5.71 3.52
C LEU A 127 -2.21 5.61 2.40
N TYR A 128 -1.82 5.86 1.15
CA TYR A 128 -2.68 5.63 -0.01
C TYR A 128 -3.26 4.21 0.00
N SER A 129 -2.40 3.20 0.14
CA SER A 129 -2.81 1.79 0.04
C SER A 129 -3.82 1.42 1.13
N LEU A 130 -3.62 1.89 2.36
CA LEU A 130 -4.55 1.65 3.47
C LEU A 130 -5.88 2.36 3.28
N LEU A 131 -5.87 3.62 2.84
CA LEU A 131 -7.10 4.38 2.56
C LEU A 131 -7.89 3.77 1.40
N ALA A 132 -7.20 3.34 0.34
CA ALA A 132 -7.80 2.65 -0.79
C ALA A 132 -8.41 1.30 -0.38
N LEU A 133 -7.72 0.53 0.47
CA LEU A 133 -8.25 -0.72 1.04
C LEU A 133 -9.47 -0.48 1.93
N ALA A 134 -9.47 0.56 2.76
CA ALA A 134 -10.60 0.93 3.58
C ALA A 134 -11.81 1.32 2.71
N LYS A 135 -11.58 2.17 1.69
CA LYS A 135 -12.60 2.55 0.71
C LYS A 135 -13.16 1.34 -0.04
N LEU A 136 -12.30 0.38 -0.42
CA LEU A 136 -12.69 -0.85 -1.10
C LEU A 136 -13.53 -1.76 -0.19
N LYS A 137 -13.17 -1.89 1.10
CA LYS A 137 -13.96 -2.64 2.08
C LYS A 137 -15.34 -2.03 2.31
N ILE A 138 -15.40 -0.71 2.50
CA ILE A 138 -16.68 0.02 2.62
C ILE A 138 -17.53 -0.26 1.39
N TRP A 139 -16.95 -0.20 0.20
CA TRP A 139 -17.67 -0.47 -1.04
C TRP A 139 -18.18 -1.92 -1.14
N ILE A 140 -17.38 -2.93 -0.79
CA ILE A 140 -17.83 -4.33 -0.78
C ILE A 140 -18.99 -4.54 0.19
N ILE A 141 -18.93 -3.93 1.38
CA ILE A 141 -20.01 -4.03 2.39
C ILE A 141 -21.28 -3.33 1.92
N LEU A 142 -21.14 -2.18 1.25
CA LEU A 142 -22.27 -1.39 0.76
C LEU A 142 -22.79 -1.85 -0.61
N GLN A 143 -22.10 -2.77 -1.30
CA GLN A 143 -22.47 -3.28 -2.62
C GLN A 143 -23.94 -3.74 -2.75
N PRO A 144 -24.57 -4.40 -1.74
CA PRO A 144 -25.97 -4.79 -1.85
C PRO A 144 -26.95 -3.60 -2.00
N PHE A 145 -26.53 -2.41 -1.58
CA PHE A 145 -27.37 -1.21 -1.52
C PHE A 145 -27.12 -0.24 -2.68
N PHE A 146 -26.03 -0.39 -3.43
CA PHE A 146 -25.65 0.53 -4.51
C PHE A 146 -25.28 -0.20 -5.80
N SER A 147 -25.42 0.48 -6.94
CA SER A 147 -25.00 -0.05 -8.24
C SER A 147 -23.50 -0.29 -8.31
N VAL A 148 -23.08 -1.18 -9.21
CA VAL A 148 -21.66 -1.54 -9.45
C VAL A 148 -20.86 -0.26 -9.70
N SER A 149 -20.10 0.17 -8.69
CA SER A 149 -19.37 1.42 -8.74
C SER A 149 -18.11 1.28 -9.61
N SER A 150 -17.75 2.35 -10.30
CA SER A 150 -16.56 2.35 -11.14
C SER A 150 -15.28 2.37 -10.30
N LEU A 151 -14.30 1.56 -10.70
CA LEU A 151 -12.95 1.55 -10.09
C LEU A 151 -12.18 2.85 -10.33
N ARG A 152 -12.64 3.70 -11.26
CA ARG A 152 -12.05 5.01 -11.55
C ARG A 152 -11.88 5.87 -10.30
N GLY A 153 -12.80 5.76 -9.35
CA GLY A 153 -12.75 6.50 -8.08
C GLY A 153 -11.57 6.14 -7.17
N MET A 154 -10.78 5.11 -7.50
CA MET A 154 -9.57 4.71 -6.78
C MET A 154 -8.28 5.34 -7.34
N ARG A 155 -8.36 6.05 -8.48
CA ARG A 155 -7.20 6.69 -9.11
C ARG A 155 -6.58 7.78 -8.25
N THR A 156 -7.37 8.43 -7.41
CA THR A 156 -6.88 9.33 -6.37
C THR A 156 -7.61 9.05 -5.07
N VAL A 157 -6.86 8.97 -3.98
CA VAL A 157 -7.41 8.81 -2.63
C VAL A 157 -6.74 9.84 -1.73
N ALA A 158 -7.54 10.71 -1.12
CA ALA A 158 -7.05 11.85 -0.32
C ALA A 158 -6.01 12.73 -1.05
N GLY A 159 -6.16 12.89 -2.38
CA GLY A 159 -5.23 13.66 -3.21
C GLY A 159 -3.94 12.94 -3.59
N ILE A 160 -3.72 11.72 -3.12
CA ILE A 160 -2.53 10.92 -3.46
C ILE A 160 -2.79 10.13 -4.75
N ASP A 161 -1.86 10.26 -5.69
CA ASP A 161 -1.80 9.45 -6.92
C ASP A 161 -0.91 8.22 -6.64
N PRO A 162 -1.44 6.99 -6.77
CA PRO A 162 -0.70 5.77 -6.47
C PRO A 162 0.51 5.55 -7.37
N VAL A 163 0.40 5.90 -8.65
CA VAL A 163 1.46 5.70 -9.64
C VAL A 163 2.64 6.60 -9.29
N ARG A 164 2.33 7.87 -9.00
CA ARG A 164 3.34 8.83 -8.56
C ARG A 164 3.99 8.41 -7.24
N ALA A 165 3.19 8.03 -6.25
CA ALA A 165 3.70 7.60 -4.95
C ALA A 165 4.60 6.37 -5.06
N TYR A 166 4.19 5.40 -5.87
CA TYR A 166 4.97 4.19 -6.12
C TYR A 166 6.29 4.49 -6.84
N ASN A 167 6.27 5.32 -7.89
CA ASN A 167 7.50 5.72 -8.58
C ASN A 167 8.47 6.47 -7.66
N ARG A 168 7.97 7.32 -6.75
CA ARG A 168 8.82 7.98 -5.75
C ARG A 168 9.48 6.98 -4.80
N VAL A 169 8.74 5.97 -4.36
CA VAL A 169 9.30 4.88 -3.54
C VAL A 169 10.38 4.12 -4.29
N LYS A 170 10.12 3.77 -5.55
CA LYS A 170 11.07 3.06 -6.41
C LYS A 170 12.37 3.84 -6.57
N LEU A 171 12.29 5.13 -6.92
CA LEU A 171 13.47 6.00 -7.09
C LEU A 171 14.26 6.19 -5.78
N ALA A 172 13.58 6.35 -4.65
CA ALA A 172 14.25 6.49 -3.35
C ALA A 172 14.95 5.17 -2.94
N ALA A 173 14.28 4.04 -3.16
CA ALA A 173 14.82 2.72 -2.88
C ALA A 173 16.03 2.41 -3.78
N GLU A 174 15.96 2.76 -5.06
CA GLU A 174 17.07 2.69 -6.01
C GLU A 174 18.27 3.50 -5.56
N SER A 175 18.05 4.76 -5.17
CA SER A 175 19.11 5.67 -4.76
C SER A 175 19.82 5.18 -3.51
N LEU A 176 19.08 4.68 -2.52
CA LEU A 176 19.65 4.10 -1.31
C LEU A 176 20.34 2.76 -1.60
N GLY A 177 19.75 1.90 -2.44
CA GLY A 177 20.31 0.61 -2.83
C GLY A 177 21.63 0.74 -3.59
N LEU A 178 21.80 1.80 -4.39
CA LEU A 178 23.04 2.09 -5.12
C LEU A 178 24.26 2.19 -4.18
N ILE A 179 24.09 2.71 -2.96
CA ILE A 179 25.17 2.82 -1.97
C ILE A 179 25.75 1.45 -1.60
N TYR A 180 24.93 0.40 -1.70
CA TYR A 180 25.30 -0.96 -1.36
C TYR A 180 25.78 -1.78 -2.58
N GLY A 181 25.65 -1.22 -3.79
CA GLY A 181 26.16 -1.81 -5.03
C GLY A 181 25.09 -2.03 -6.09
N LEU A 182 25.53 -2.10 -7.36
CA LEU A 182 24.64 -2.22 -8.52
C LEU A 182 23.81 -3.51 -8.53
N GLN A 183 24.36 -4.61 -8.01
CA GLN A 183 23.64 -5.89 -7.94
C GLN A 183 22.40 -5.80 -7.05
N PHE A 184 22.55 -5.21 -5.86
CA PHE A 184 21.43 -5.01 -4.93
C PHE A 184 20.38 -4.06 -5.50
N GLN A 185 20.83 -2.97 -6.13
CA GLN A 185 19.93 -2.05 -6.79
C GLN A 185 19.08 -2.77 -7.85
N GLN A 186 19.71 -3.57 -8.73
CA GLN A 186 18.98 -4.30 -9.77
C GLN A 186 17.99 -5.31 -9.20
N GLU A 187 18.37 -6.06 -8.16
CA GLU A 187 17.48 -7.02 -7.52
C GLU A 187 16.27 -6.33 -6.87
N LEU A 188 16.50 -5.20 -6.20
CA LEU A 188 15.47 -4.37 -5.57
C LEU A 188 14.48 -3.83 -6.61
N VAL A 189 14.99 -3.30 -7.72
CA VAL A 189 14.19 -2.75 -8.84
C VAL A 189 13.35 -3.81 -9.53
N ASN A 190 13.86 -5.03 -9.65
CA ASN A 190 13.13 -6.13 -10.26
C ASN A 190 11.98 -6.64 -9.36
N ARG A 191 12.06 -6.40 -8.04
CA ARG A 191 11.00 -6.75 -7.08
C ARG A 191 9.98 -5.65 -6.87
N LEU A 192 10.39 -4.39 -7.06
CA LEU A 192 9.52 -3.22 -7.07
C LEU A 192 8.91 -3.05 -8.44
#